data_AF-A0A0K6FTC6-F1
#
_entry.id   AF-A0A0K6FTC6-F1
#
_cell.length_a   1.000
_cell.length_b   1.000
_cell.length_c   1.000
_cell.angle_alpha   90.00
_cell.angle_beta   90.00
_cell.angle_gamma   90.00
#
_symmetry.space_group_name_H-M   'P 1'
#
loop_
_entity.id
_entity.type
_entity.pdbx_description
1 polymer ?
#
loop_
_entity_poly.entity_id
_entity_poly.type
_entity_poly.pdbx_seq_one_letter_code
_entity_poly.pdbx_strand_id
1 'polypeptide(L)'
;MYALFQTVVVLTLSGLAVAIPAPTKTTPLDKRTISGVTAADCDGFTFTSAQVAAAASAAATHVSRGTTVGSNSYPHVFNNREGKENFH
;
A
#
# COMPACT_ATOMS: atom_id res chain seq x y z
N MET A 1 -35.67 39.94 -20.78
CA MET A 1 -36.24 38.71 -20.18
C MET A 1 -36.50 37.72 -21.31
N TYR A 2 -36.32 36.41 -21.06
CA TYR A 2 -36.08 35.28 -22.00
C TYR A 2 -34.59 35.08 -22.32
N ALA A 3 -33.80 34.37 -21.52
CA ALA A 3 -33.75 32.91 -21.28
C ALA A 3 -32.41 32.41 -21.87
N LEU A 4 -31.33 32.12 -21.12
CA LEU A 4 -31.11 30.92 -20.30
C LEU A 4 -31.52 29.62 -21.02
N PHE A 5 -30.62 29.11 -21.87
CA PHE A 5 -30.53 27.72 -22.37
C PHE A 5 -29.04 27.50 -22.73
N GLN A 6 -28.17 26.88 -21.91
CA GLN A 6 -28.00 25.42 -21.82
C GLN A 6 -28.16 24.76 -23.22
N THR A 7 -27.17 24.16 -23.90
CA THR A 7 -26.28 23.07 -23.46
C THR A 7 -25.35 22.64 -24.63
N VAL A 8 -24.10 22.25 -24.30
CA VAL A 8 -23.37 21.04 -24.80
C VAL A 8 -22.62 21.09 -26.15
N VAL A 9 -21.47 20.38 -26.14
CA VAL A 9 -20.48 20.07 -27.21
C VAL A 9 -19.55 21.25 -27.49
N VAL A 10 -18.22 21.21 -27.35
CA VAL A 10 -17.18 20.33 -27.92
C VAL A 10 -15.89 20.74 -27.14
N LEU A 11 -14.97 19.93 -26.60
CA LEU A 11 -14.11 18.91 -27.18
C LEU A 11 -13.33 18.29 -26.02
N THR A 12 -13.61 17.02 -25.74
CA THR A 12 -12.75 16.11 -25.00
C THR A 12 -11.46 15.88 -25.80
N LEU A 13 -10.30 16.32 -25.31
CA LEU A 13 -9.04 15.81 -25.85
C LEU A 13 -7.89 15.93 -24.84
N SER A 14 -7.14 14.83 -24.76
CA SER A 14 -5.71 14.75 -24.41
C SER A 14 -5.39 14.31 -22.98
N GLY A 15 -5.12 13.02 -22.84
CA GLY A 15 -4.38 12.49 -21.72
C GLY A 15 -4.48 10.98 -21.52
N LEU A 16 -4.33 10.16 -22.57
CA LEU A 16 -3.93 8.76 -22.35
C LEU A 16 -2.52 8.79 -21.77
N ALA A 17 -2.40 8.82 -20.45
CA ALA A 17 -1.15 8.48 -19.79
C ALA A 17 -0.92 6.99 -20.03
N VAL A 18 -0.01 6.67 -20.95
CA VAL A 18 0.52 5.31 -21.10
C VAL A 18 1.18 4.98 -19.77
N ALA A 19 0.52 4.15 -18.97
CA ALA A 19 1.12 3.56 -17.78
C ALA A 19 2.24 2.64 -18.27
N ILE A 20 3.48 3.13 -18.24
CA ILE A 20 4.66 2.27 -18.40
C ILE A 20 4.63 1.35 -17.18
N PRO A 21 4.48 0.02 -17.34
CA PRO A 21 4.53 -0.88 -16.22
C PRO A 21 5.92 -0.74 -15.58
N ALA A 22 5.96 -0.22 -14.36
CA ALA A 22 7.17 -0.20 -13.57
C ALA A 22 7.70 -1.64 -13.46
N PRO A 23 9.03 -1.86 -13.51
CA PRO A 23 9.59 -3.19 -13.35
C PRO A 23 9.13 -3.76 -12.01
N THR A 24 8.22 -4.72 -12.06
CA THR A 24 7.81 -5.48 -10.89
C THR A 24 8.98 -6.36 -10.52
N LYS A 25 9.76 -5.91 -9.52
CA LYS A 25 10.66 -6.80 -8.80
C LYS A 25 9.78 -7.81 -8.09
N THR A 26 9.53 -8.95 -8.75
CA THR A 26 8.83 -10.09 -8.17
C THR A 26 9.62 -10.53 -6.96
N THR A 27 9.24 -10.00 -5.81
CA THR A 27 9.69 -10.53 -4.53
C THR A 27 8.92 -11.84 -4.38
N PRO A 28 9.58 -12.99 -4.13
CA PRO A 28 8.85 -14.24 -3.93
C PRO A 28 7.86 -14.04 -2.77
N LEU A 29 6.58 -13.99 -3.13
CA LEU A 29 5.45 -13.77 -2.23
C LEU A 29 5.16 -15.00 -1.37
N ASP A 30 5.65 -16.15 -1.81
CA ASP A 30 5.42 -17.47 -1.23
C ASP A 30 5.93 -17.60 0.22
N LYS A 31 6.70 -16.62 0.73
CA LYS A 31 7.17 -16.55 2.12
C LYS A 31 6.35 -15.66 3.05
N ARG A 32 5.27 -15.00 2.62
CA ARG A 32 4.50 -14.05 3.46
C ARG A 32 3.10 -14.56 3.84
N THR A 33 3.01 -15.78 4.35
CA THR A 33 1.81 -16.17 5.10
C THR A 33 1.81 -15.42 6.44
N ILE A 34 0.84 -14.53 6.65
CA ILE A 34 0.65 -13.84 7.93
C ILE A 34 0.13 -14.88 8.93
N SER A 35 0.95 -15.26 9.91
CA SER A 35 0.59 -16.22 10.96
C SER A 35 1.22 -15.79 12.29
N GLY A 36 0.66 -16.25 13.41
CA GLY A 36 1.17 -15.93 14.76
C GLY A 36 0.97 -14.48 15.21
N VAL A 37 0.02 -13.75 14.62
CA VAL A 37 -0.22 -12.34 14.96
C VAL A 37 -0.80 -12.20 16.37
N THR A 38 -0.12 -11.44 17.22
CA THR A 38 -0.58 -11.09 18.57
C THR A 38 -0.96 -9.62 18.66
N ALA A 39 -1.64 -9.25 19.75
CA ALA A 39 -1.80 -7.85 20.13
C ALA A 39 -0.42 -7.23 20.41
N ALA A 40 -0.30 -5.91 20.20
CA ALA A 40 0.94 -5.16 20.40
C ALA A 40 0.66 -3.91 21.24
N ASP A 41 1.58 -3.57 22.12
CA ASP A 41 1.61 -2.28 22.79
C ASP A 41 2.88 -1.52 22.36
N CYS A 42 2.67 -0.38 21.70
CA CYS A 42 3.73 0.45 21.16
C CYS A 42 3.80 1.75 21.98
N ASP A 43 4.40 1.69 23.16
CA ASP A 43 4.61 2.85 24.05
C ASP A 43 3.29 3.54 24.44
N GLY A 44 2.31 2.74 24.89
CA GLY A 44 0.99 3.22 25.31
C GLY A 44 -0.06 3.28 24.18
N PHE A 45 0.33 2.94 22.95
CA PHE A 45 -0.61 2.69 21.86
C PHE A 45 -0.89 1.19 21.73
N THR A 46 -2.03 0.75 22.26
CA THR A 46 -2.42 -0.66 22.23
C THR A 46 -3.20 -1.00 20.96
N PHE A 47 -2.73 -2.02 20.25
CA PHE A 47 -3.37 -2.58 19.05
C PHE A 47 -3.82 -4.00 19.32
N THR A 48 -5.07 -4.30 18.99
CA THR A 48 -5.61 -5.66 19.00
C THR A 48 -4.93 -6.53 17.94
N SER A 49 -4.91 -7.85 18.15
CA SER A 49 -4.38 -8.80 17.15
C SER A 49 -5.04 -8.64 15.78
N ALA A 50 -6.34 -8.31 15.75
CA ALA A 50 -7.07 -8.05 14.51
C ALA A 50 -6.53 -6.80 13.76
N GLN A 51 -6.21 -5.73 14.48
CA GLN A 51 -5.64 -4.51 13.88
C GLN A 51 -4.23 -4.78 13.34
N VAL A 52 -3.41 -5.52 14.09
CA VAL A 52 -2.06 -5.91 13.63
C VAL A 52 -2.15 -6.81 12.39
N ALA A 53 -3.08 -7.77 12.37
CA ALA A 53 -3.27 -8.68 11.24
C ALA A 53 -3.76 -7.95 9.97
N ALA A 54 -4.68 -6.99 10.15
CA ALA A 54 -5.17 -6.15 9.06
C ALA A 54 -4.05 -5.31 8.45
N ALA A 55 -3.22 -4.67 9.28
CA ALA A 55 -2.07 -3.89 8.82
C ALA A 55 -1.04 -4.76 8.08
N ALA A 56 -0.73 -5.94 8.61
CA ALA A 56 0.18 -6.89 7.98
C ALA A 56 -0.34 -7.37 6.61
N SER A 57 -1.65 -7.63 6.51
CA SER A 57 -2.30 -8.04 5.25
C SER A 57 -2.31 -6.92 4.20
N ALA A 58 -2.54 -5.67 4.62
CA ALA A 58 -2.45 -4.50 3.74
C ALA A 58 -1.01 -4.31 3.22
N ALA A 59 -0.01 -4.41 4.10
CA ALA A 59 1.40 -4.36 3.70
C ALA A 59 1.76 -5.49 2.72
N ALA A 60 1.29 -6.71 2.97
CA ALA A 60 1.50 -7.84 2.06
C ALA A 60 0.87 -7.58 0.67
N THR A 61 -0.31 -6.96 0.62
CA THR A 61 -0.98 -6.57 -0.63
C THR A 61 -0.21 -5.50 -1.39
N HIS A 62 0.39 -4.53 -0.70
CA HIS A 62 1.22 -3.52 -1.35
C HIS A 62 2.50 -4.12 -1.93
N VAL A 63 3.16 -5.02 -1.18
CA VAL A 63 4.34 -5.75 -1.67
C VAL A 63 3.99 -6.64 -2.86
N SER A 64 2.87 -7.37 -2.82
CA SER A 64 2.43 -8.21 -3.94
C SER A 64 2.19 -7.44 -5.22
N ARG A 65 1.73 -6.20 -5.10
CA ARG A 65 1.46 -5.31 -6.22
C ARG A 65 2.67 -4.46 -6.62
N GLY A 66 3.78 -4.53 -5.89
CA GLY A 66 4.95 -3.66 -6.10
C GLY A 66 4.63 -2.18 -5.91
N THR A 67 3.68 -1.84 -5.04
CA THR A 67 3.23 -0.46 -4.78
C THR A 67 3.65 0.01 -3.40
N THR A 68 3.73 1.33 -3.22
CA THR A 68 3.99 1.96 -1.93
C THR A 68 3.02 3.12 -1.67
N VAL A 69 2.92 3.53 -0.41
CA VAL A 69 2.07 4.61 0.08
C VAL A 69 2.90 5.63 0.87
N GLY A 70 2.51 6.90 0.73
CA GLY A 70 3.12 8.04 1.43
C GLY A 70 4.53 8.40 0.94
N SER A 71 5.03 9.56 1.37
CA SER A 71 6.34 10.07 0.96
C SER A 71 7.51 9.20 1.42
N ASN A 72 7.32 8.44 2.50
CA ASN A 72 8.32 7.51 3.05
C ASN A 72 8.28 6.12 2.37
N SER A 73 7.43 5.93 1.35
CA SER A 73 7.38 4.72 0.53
C SER A 73 7.18 3.42 1.31
N TYR A 74 6.14 3.35 2.16
CA TYR A 74 5.78 2.11 2.85
C TYR A 74 4.95 1.20 1.95
N PRO A 75 5.05 -0.14 2.06
CA PRO A 75 6.05 -0.88 2.81
C PRO A 75 7.43 -0.88 2.11
N HIS A 76 8.50 -0.88 2.91
CA HIS A 76 9.89 -0.98 2.43
C HIS A 76 10.66 -2.05 3.19
N VAL A 77 11.92 -2.28 2.79
CA VAL A 77 12.80 -3.28 3.40
C VAL A 77 13.20 -2.84 4.81
N PHE A 78 12.93 -3.70 5.79
CA PHE A 78 13.44 -3.54 7.16
C PHE A 78 14.81 -4.19 7.29
N ASN A 79 15.83 -3.41 7.67
CA ASN A 79 17.23 -3.85 7.71
C ASN A 79 17.69 -4.40 9.07
N ASN A 80 16.78 -4.54 10.06
CA ASN A 80 17.02 -5.09 11.40
C ASN A 80 18.40 -4.78 12.03
N ARG A 81 18.85 -3.52 12.00
CA ARG A 81 20.16 -3.13 12.58
C ARG A 81 20.19 -3.19 14.10
N GLU A 82 19.03 -3.20 14.72
CA GLU A 82 18.84 -3.22 16.17
C GLU A 82 18.96 -4.62 16.77
N GLY A 83 19.14 -5.65 15.93
CA GLY A 83 19.41 -7.02 16.37
C GLY A 83 18.26 -7.65 17.16
N LYS A 84 17.02 -7.20 16.94
CA LYS A 84 15.84 -7.66 17.68
C LYS A 84 15.33 -8.99 17.11
N GLU A 85 16.20 -9.99 17.13
CA GLU A 85 15.97 -11.42 16.83
C GLU A 85 16.40 -11.90 15.43
N ASN A 86 17.02 -13.09 15.42
CA ASN A 86 17.44 -13.84 14.24
C ASN A 86 16.20 -14.39 13.54
N PHE A 87 15.74 -13.70 12.50
CA PHE A 87 14.77 -14.26 11.56
C PHE A 87 15.43 -15.40 10.77
N HIS A 88 15.16 -16.65 11.16
CA HIS A 88 15.44 -17.84 10.36
C HIS A 88 14.17 -18.28 9.62
#